data_AF-A0A9I9E2Y3-F1
#
_entry.id   AF-A0A9I9E2Y3-F1
#
_cell.length_a   1.000
_cell.length_b   1.000
_cell.length_c   1.000
_cell.angle_alpha   90.00
_cell.angle_beta   90.00
_cell.angle_gamma   90.00
#
_symmetry.space_group_name_H-M   'P 1'
#
loop_
_entity.id
_entity.type
_entity.pdbx_description
1 polymer ?
#
loop_
_entity_poly.entity_id
_entity_poly.type
_entity_poly.pdbx_seq_one_letter_code
_entity_poly.pdbx_strand_id
1 'polypeptide(L)'
;MDHQNSAAMQSLNTELQQRHQQEQEEEEEEEEAISKSTKKGGLLTMPFIIVNESLEKVGSYGLMPNMILYLMKDYNLGFAKGNNILFFWSAAINFMPLLGAFLADSYLGRFLTIGFGSIATFLV
;
A
#
# COMPACT_ATOMS: atom_id res chain seq x y z
N MET A 1 -38.49 -2.66 -30.99
CA MET A 1 -37.36 -3.57 -30.70
C MET A 1 -36.39 -2.97 -29.68
N ASP A 2 -36.61 -1.73 -29.20
CA ASP A 2 -35.66 -0.97 -28.38
C ASP A 2 -35.85 -1.14 -26.85
N HIS A 3 -37.04 -1.55 -26.39
CA HIS A 3 -37.32 -1.72 -24.95
C HIS A 3 -36.68 -2.97 -24.33
N GLN A 4 -36.44 -4.04 -25.10
CA GLN A 4 -35.79 -5.27 -24.59
C GLN A 4 -34.27 -5.13 -24.45
N ASN A 5 -33.62 -4.34 -25.31
CA ASN A 5 -32.17 -4.09 -25.20
C ASN A 5 -31.80 -3.16 -24.03
N SER A 6 -32.70 -2.25 -23.63
CA SER A 6 -32.49 -1.37 -22.47
C SER A 6 -32.55 -2.13 -21.15
N ALA A 7 -33.45 -3.10 -21.02
CA ALA A 7 -33.55 -3.94 -19.83
C ALA A 7 -32.35 -4.89 -19.66
N ALA A 8 -31.83 -5.45 -20.76
CA ALA A 8 -30.64 -6.31 -20.73
C ALA A 8 -29.36 -5.54 -20.36
N MET A 9 -29.20 -4.29 -20.81
CA MET A 9 -28.07 -3.45 -20.40
C MET A 9 -28.18 -3.01 -18.93
N GLN A 10 -29.40 -2.82 -18.42
CA GLN A 10 -29.61 -2.54 -16.99
C GLN A 10 -29.24 -3.74 -16.12
N SER A 11 -29.66 -4.95 -16.48
CA SER A 11 -29.30 -6.16 -15.72
C SER A 11 -27.80 -6.46 -15.78
N LEU A 12 -27.14 -6.24 -16.93
CA LEU A 12 -25.70 -6.43 -17.08
C LEU A 12 -24.90 -5.40 -16.24
N ASN A 13 -25.36 -4.14 -16.18
CA ASN A 13 -24.76 -3.14 -15.30
C ASN A 13 -25.00 -3.47 -13.82
N THR A 14 -26.15 -4.05 -13.47
CA THR A 14 -26.42 -4.54 -12.11
C THR A 14 -25.55 -5.74 -11.75
N GLU A 15 -25.33 -6.69 -12.67
CA GLU A 15 -24.42 -7.83 -12.46
C GLU A 15 -22.95 -7.39 -12.37
N LEU A 16 -22.53 -6.40 -13.16
CA LEU A 16 -21.19 -5.82 -13.05
C LEU A 16 -21.01 -5.03 -11.75
N GLN A 17 -22.05 -4.35 -11.27
CA GLN A 17 -22.03 -3.72 -9.95
C GLN A 17 -21.98 -4.77 -8.83
N GLN A 18 -22.71 -5.87 -8.97
CA GLN A 18 -22.68 -6.99 -8.04
C GLN A 18 -21.34 -7.72 -8.04
N ARG A 19 -20.69 -7.84 -9.19
CA ARG A 19 -19.34 -8.41 -9.29
C ARG A 19 -18.27 -7.52 -8.67
N HIS A 20 -18.32 -6.21 -8.87
CA HIS A 20 -17.40 -5.29 -8.20
C HIS A 20 -17.69 -5.20 -6.69
N GLN A 21 -18.95 -5.34 -6.28
CA GLN A 21 -19.30 -5.48 -4.86
C GLN A 21 -18.80 -6.80 -4.29
N GLN A 22 -18.87 -7.91 -5.03
CA GLN A 22 -18.31 -9.20 -4.62
C GLN A 22 -16.78 -9.17 -4.55
N GLU A 23 -16.10 -8.52 -5.50
CA GLU A 23 -14.63 -8.40 -5.50
C GLU A 23 -14.16 -7.48 -4.35
N GLN A 24 -14.90 -6.42 -4.03
CA GLN A 24 -14.64 -5.58 -2.85
C GLN A 24 -14.99 -6.29 -1.53
N GLU A 25 -16.07 -7.07 -1.50
CA GLU A 25 -16.45 -7.90 -0.35
C GLU A 25 -15.44 -9.04 -0.14
N GLU A 26 -14.83 -9.60 -1.19
CA GLU A 26 -13.79 -10.63 -1.08
C GLU A 26 -12.43 -10.06 -0.59
N GLU A 27 -12.04 -8.85 -1.01
CA GLU A 27 -10.85 -8.14 -0.48
C GLU A 27 -11.04 -7.70 0.98
N GLU A 28 -12.23 -7.17 1.31
CA GLU A 28 -12.61 -6.86 2.70
C GLU A 28 -12.79 -8.14 3.54
N GLU A 29 -13.28 -9.24 2.98
CA GLU A 29 -13.37 -10.54 3.67
C GLU A 29 -12.01 -11.22 3.84
N GLU A 30 -11.01 -11.00 2.97
CA GLU A 30 -9.63 -11.47 3.20
C GLU A 30 -8.92 -10.63 4.28
N GLU A 31 -9.08 -9.29 4.27
CA GLU A 31 -8.63 -8.43 5.37
C GLU A 31 -9.36 -8.75 6.69
N GLU A 32 -10.67 -9.01 6.63
CA GLU A 32 -11.47 -9.42 7.78
C GLU A 32 -11.21 -10.87 8.20
N ALA A 33 -10.83 -11.80 7.31
CA ALA A 33 -10.54 -13.20 7.65
C ALA A 33 -9.16 -13.35 8.30
N ILE A 34 -8.20 -12.52 7.91
CA ILE A 34 -6.95 -12.33 8.66
C ILE A 34 -7.26 -11.76 10.07
N SER A 35 -8.32 -10.96 10.20
CA SER A 35 -8.80 -10.39 11.46
C SER A 35 -9.69 -11.34 12.31
N LYS A 36 -10.49 -12.22 11.69
CA LYS A 36 -11.57 -12.98 12.36
C LYS A 36 -11.19 -14.36 12.89
N SER A 37 -9.97 -14.85 12.66
CA SER A 37 -9.60 -16.21 13.08
C SER A 37 -9.27 -16.38 14.57
N THR A 38 -9.17 -15.32 15.38
CA THR A 38 -9.02 -15.50 16.83
C THR A 38 -9.76 -14.41 17.61
N LYS A 39 -10.35 -14.75 18.75
CA LYS A 39 -10.76 -13.77 19.77
C LYS A 39 -9.53 -12.99 20.27
N LYS A 40 -8.98 -12.06 19.49
CA LYS A 40 -7.82 -11.25 19.87
C LYS A 40 -7.87 -9.89 19.18
N GLY A 41 -8.22 -8.85 19.94
CA GLY A 41 -7.98 -7.47 19.51
C GLY A 41 -8.99 -6.43 20.01
N GLY A 42 -9.07 -6.22 21.32
CA GLY A 42 -9.81 -5.09 21.92
C GLY A 42 -8.90 -3.88 22.19
N LEU A 43 -9.26 -3.04 23.18
CA LEU A 43 -8.49 -1.87 23.66
C LEU A 43 -6.97 -2.11 23.90
N LEU A 44 -6.55 -3.37 24.00
CA LEU A 44 -5.15 -3.77 24.18
C LEU A 44 -4.30 -3.70 22.89
N THR A 45 -4.88 -3.88 21.70
CA THR A 45 -4.15 -3.77 20.41
C THR A 45 -4.04 -2.34 19.91
N MET A 46 -5.00 -1.49 20.28
CA MET A 46 -5.01 -0.06 19.96
C MET A 46 -3.68 0.67 20.24
N PRO A 47 -3.06 0.56 21.43
CA PRO A 47 -1.78 1.23 21.68
C PRO A 47 -0.64 0.71 20.81
N PHE A 48 -0.63 -0.58 20.44
CA PHE A 48 0.41 -1.12 19.55
C PHE A 48 0.31 -0.54 18.14
N ILE A 49 -0.90 -0.41 17.59
CA ILE A 49 -1.13 0.20 16.27
C ILE A 49 -0.76 1.68 16.31
N ILE A 50 -1.20 2.40 17.35
CA ILE A 50 -0.89 3.83 17.52
C ILE A 50 0.62 4.06 17.64
N VAL A 51 1.33 3.23 18.41
CA VAL A 51 2.78 3.35 18.55
C VAL A 51 3.49 3.02 17.23
N ASN A 52 3.06 2.01 16.50
CA ASN A 52 3.62 1.67 15.19
C ASN A 52 3.47 2.85 14.20
N GLU A 53 2.26 3.38 14.06
CA GLU A 53 1.95 4.54 13.23
C GLU A 53 2.77 5.77 13.68
N SER A 54 2.87 5.98 15.00
CA SER A 54 3.63 7.11 15.55
C SER A 54 5.12 6.97 15.27
N LEU A 55 5.71 5.78 15.39
CA LEU A 55 7.12 5.55 15.10
C LEU A 55 7.44 5.76 13.63
N GLU A 56 6.58 5.28 12.74
CA GLU A 56 6.71 5.49 11.29
C GLU A 56 6.71 7.00 10.96
N LYS A 57 5.74 7.75 11.50
CA LYS A 57 5.67 9.21 11.31
C LYS A 57 6.84 9.95 11.92
N VAL A 58 7.23 9.62 13.16
CA VAL A 58 8.37 10.26 13.84
C VAL A 58 9.67 10.04 13.07
N GLY A 59 9.90 8.82 12.56
CA GLY A 59 11.04 8.51 11.71
C GLY A 59 11.05 9.37 10.44
N SER A 60 9.92 9.44 9.75
CA SER A 60 9.76 10.23 8.53
C SER A 60 9.98 11.73 8.77
N TYR A 61 9.40 12.30 9.84
CA TYR A 61 9.58 13.72 10.19
C TYR A 61 11.01 14.06 10.63
N GLY A 62 11.70 13.14 11.32
CA GLY A 62 13.09 13.35 11.74
C GLY A 62 14.10 13.20 10.59
N LEU A 63 13.82 12.30 9.64
CA LEU A 63 14.68 12.03 8.50
C LEU A 63 14.68 13.18 7.48
N MET A 64 13.51 13.77 7.20
CA MET A 64 13.34 14.83 6.20
C MET A 64 14.30 16.03 6.36
N PRO A 65 14.40 16.70 7.54
CA PRO A 65 15.30 17.83 7.75
C PRO A 65 16.78 17.42 7.78
N ASN A 66 17.08 16.20 8.23
CA ASN A 66 18.45 15.69 8.26
C ASN A 66 18.96 15.44 6.82
N MET A 67 18.13 14.80 5.99
CA MET A 67 18.45 14.51 4.60
C MET A 67 18.69 15.78 3.80
N ILE A 68 17.80 16.80 3.88
CA ILE A 68 18.01 18.05 3.16
C ILE A 68 19.31 18.75 3.62
N LEU A 69 19.62 18.71 4.92
CA LEU A 69 20.83 19.31 5.45
C LEU A 69 22.09 18.61 4.93
N TYR A 70 22.08 17.27 4.91
CA TYR A 70 23.17 16.46 4.36
C TYR A 70 23.41 16.77 2.88
N LEU A 71 22.34 16.84 2.09
CA LEU A 71 22.43 17.19 0.68
C LEU A 71 23.00 18.59 0.44
N MET A 72 22.65 19.56 1.28
CA MET A 72 23.18 20.92 1.16
C MET A 72 24.64 21.03 1.64
N LYS A 73 24.99 20.40 2.77
CA LYS A 73 26.31 20.56 3.40
C LYS A 73 27.39 19.68 2.76
N ASP A 74 27.14 18.38 2.67
CA ASP A 74 28.17 17.43 2.24
C ASP A 74 28.15 17.26 0.72
N TYR A 75 26.96 17.23 0.13
CA TYR A 75 26.79 17.10 -1.31
C TYR A 75 26.85 18.43 -2.08
N ASN A 76 26.96 19.57 -1.37
CA ASN A 76 26.99 20.94 -1.93
C ASN A 76 25.88 21.20 -2.97
N LEU A 77 24.72 20.56 -2.80
CA LEU A 77 23.58 20.78 -3.68
C LEU A 77 22.86 22.08 -3.29
N GLY A 78 22.53 22.89 -4.29
CA GLY A 78 21.67 24.06 -4.07
C GLY A 78 20.29 23.66 -3.55
N PHE A 79 19.68 24.52 -2.73
CA PHE A 79 18.38 24.27 -2.08
C PHE A 79 17.30 23.74 -3.04
N ALA A 80 17.21 24.32 -4.25
CA ALA A 80 16.27 23.89 -5.28
C ALA A 80 16.52 22.44 -5.76
N LYS A 81 17.78 22.03 -5.93
CA LYS A 81 18.13 20.66 -6.34
C LYS A 81 17.90 19.65 -5.21
N GLY A 82 18.22 20.03 -3.97
CA GLY A 82 17.95 19.19 -2.79
C GLY A 82 16.46 18.88 -2.63
N ASN A 83 15.60 19.90 -2.75
CA ASN A 83 14.15 19.72 -2.71
C ASN A 83 13.61 18.84 -3.83
N ASN A 84 14.19 18.91 -5.05
CA ASN A 84 13.80 18.00 -6.12
C ASN A 84 14.09 16.54 -5.76
N ILE A 85 15.22 16.23 -5.10
CA ILE A 85 15.47 14.87 -4.59
C ILE A 85 14.42 14.46 -3.56
N LEU A 86 14.08 15.33 -2.61
CA LEU A 86 13.07 15.04 -1.59
C LEU A 86 11.69 14.83 -2.21
N PHE A 87 11.38 15.56 -3.28
CA PHE A 87 10.16 15.37 -4.04
C PHE A 87 10.14 14.01 -4.72
N PHE A 88 11.23 13.59 -5.37
CA PHE A 88 11.35 12.24 -5.93
C PHE A 88 11.27 11.15 -4.86
N TRP A 89 11.90 11.37 -3.70
CA TRP A 89 11.83 10.46 -2.56
C TRP A 89 10.40 10.29 -2.05
N SER A 90 9.68 11.40 -1.86
CA SER A 90 8.27 11.39 -1.48
C SER A 90 7.41 10.70 -2.54
N ALA A 91 7.62 11.01 -3.83
CA ALA A 91 6.91 10.36 -4.92
C ALA A 91 7.17 8.84 -4.94
N ALA A 92 8.41 8.41 -4.68
CA ALA A 92 8.76 6.99 -4.60
C ALA A 92 8.05 6.30 -3.43
N ILE A 93 8.04 6.88 -2.22
CA ILE A 93 7.32 6.30 -1.07
C ILE A 93 5.82 6.19 -1.34
N ASN A 94 5.20 7.19 -1.97
CA ASN A 94 3.78 7.13 -2.32
C ASN A 94 3.48 6.12 -3.45
N PHE A 95 4.44 5.89 -4.35
CA PHE A 95 4.29 4.92 -5.44
C PHE A 95 4.65 3.49 -5.03
N MET A 96 5.46 3.32 -3.97
CA MET A 96 5.92 2.03 -3.48
C MET A 96 4.77 1.06 -3.11
N PRO A 97 3.69 1.48 -2.42
CA PRO A 97 2.54 0.61 -2.13
C PRO A 97 1.82 0.16 -3.39
N LEU A 98 1.64 1.05 -4.38
CA LEU A 98 1.03 0.72 -5.66
C LEU A 98 1.85 -0.30 -6.44
N LEU A 99 3.17 -0.12 -6.47
CA LEU A 99 4.08 -1.12 -7.05
C LEU A 99 4.05 -2.43 -6.26
N GLY A 100 4.03 -2.36 -4.92
CA GLY A 100 3.97 -3.52 -4.05
C GLY A 100 2.69 -4.33 -4.24
N ALA A 101 1.54 -3.66 -4.34
CA ALA A 101 0.25 -4.26 -4.64
C ALA A 101 0.23 -4.85 -6.05
N PHE A 102 0.66 -4.09 -7.06
CA PHE A 102 0.73 -4.60 -8.44
C PHE A 102 1.66 -5.83 -8.58
N LEU A 103 2.80 -5.84 -7.87
CA LEU A 103 3.68 -7.00 -7.80
C LEU A 103 3.04 -8.16 -7.02
N ALA A 104 2.25 -7.88 -5.98
CA ALA A 104 1.48 -8.91 -5.31
C ALA A 104 0.44 -9.50 -6.28
N ASP A 105 -0.41 -8.67 -6.88
CA ASP A 105 -1.50 -9.11 -7.75
C ASP A 105 -0.99 -9.81 -9.02
N SER A 106 0.13 -9.34 -9.59
CA SER A 106 0.68 -9.90 -10.83
C SER A 106 1.57 -11.14 -10.62
N TYR A 107 2.15 -11.35 -9.43
CA TYR A 107 3.15 -12.39 -9.19
C TYR A 107 2.80 -13.39 -8.06
N LEU A 108 1.78 -13.13 -7.21
CA LEU A 108 1.44 -13.98 -6.06
C LEU A 108 0.22 -14.88 -6.26
N GLY A 109 0.45 -15.97 -6.99
CA GLY A 109 0.08 -17.25 -6.42
C GLY A 109 1.15 -17.67 -5.39
N ARG A 110 0.99 -17.32 -4.10
CA ARG A 110 1.66 -17.80 -2.84
C ARG A 110 3.20 -18.00 -2.74
N PHE A 111 3.95 -18.29 -3.80
CA PHE A 111 5.31 -18.83 -3.73
C PHE A 111 6.44 -17.83 -4.01
N LEU A 112 6.21 -16.77 -4.81
CA LEU A 112 7.30 -15.89 -5.27
C LEU A 112 7.71 -14.81 -4.25
N THR A 113 6.79 -14.29 -3.42
CA THR A 113 7.15 -13.29 -2.37
C THR A 113 7.95 -13.91 -1.23
N ILE A 114 7.63 -15.16 -0.84
CA ILE A 114 8.46 -15.91 0.10
C ILE A 114 9.83 -16.21 -0.52
N GLY A 115 9.88 -16.51 -1.82
CA GLY A 115 11.12 -16.73 -2.57
C GLY A 115 12.03 -15.49 -2.61
N PHE A 116 11.51 -14.33 -3.00
CA PHE A 116 12.30 -13.09 -3.04
C PHE A 116 12.73 -12.64 -1.63
N GLY A 117 11.84 -12.73 -0.65
CA GLY A 117 12.20 -12.45 0.74
C GLY A 117 13.33 -13.37 1.23
N SER A 118 13.20 -14.68 0.99
CA SER A 118 14.23 -15.65 1.40
C SER A 118 15.56 -15.46 0.67
N ILE A 119 15.54 -15.10 -0.62
CA ILE A 119 16.77 -14.84 -1.40
C ILE A 119 17.44 -13.55 -0.91
N ALA A 120 16.66 -12.49 -0.67
CA ALA A 120 17.19 -11.22 -0.20
C ALA A 120 17.80 -11.34 1.20
N THR A 121 17.17 -12.09 2.12
CA THR A 121 17.72 -12.36 3.46
C THR A 121 18.94 -13.27 3.43
N PHE A 122 19.05 -14.18 2.45
CA PHE A 122 20.22 -15.04 2.31
C PHE A 122 21.42 -14.32 1.65
N LEU A 123 21.18 -13.30 0.84
CA LEU A 123 22.21 -12.56 0.12
C LEU A 123 22.84 -11.43 0.97
N VAL A 124 22.15 -11.00 2.03
CA VAL A 124 22.62 -10.04 3.05
C VAL A 124 23.30 -10.81 4.18
#